data_AF-C0C6Z6-F1
#
_entry.id   AF-C0C6Z6-F1
#
_cell.length_a   1.000
_cell.length_b   1.000
_cell.length_c   1.000
_cell.angle_alpha   90.00
_cell.angle_beta   90.00
_cell.angle_gamma   90.00
#
_symmetry.space_group_name_H-M   'P 1'
#
loop_
_entity.id
_entity.type
_entity.pdbx_description
1 polymer ?
#
loop_
_entity_poly.entity_id
_entity_poly.type
_entity_poly.pdbx_seq_one_letter_code
_entity_poly.pdbx_strand_id
1 'polypeptide(L)'
;TFLGLSSYELEGFASVLYENRIVRKDYLRFLGADVSEDTAVVLETPAGQVEKTLRFENKNINPQDTEPFVSYHVYEEKNTAVLTLKECIYDEMYANTLREFFTEVKKKQIENIAVDVRDNGGGNSKVINEFLRYINVDNYYVYGDVDVRYGPFLITDKKEKIANERGGELVFDGTIYILTSSG
;
A
#
# COMPACT_ATOMS: atom_id res chain seq x y z
N THR A 1 3.02 29.25 0.73
CA THR A 1 4.10 28.54 1.45
C THR A 1 3.83 27.05 1.37
N PHE A 2 4.83 26.19 1.52
CA PHE A 2 4.67 24.73 1.47
C PHE A 2 3.58 24.22 2.44
N LEU A 3 3.52 24.80 3.65
CA LEU A 3 2.47 24.53 4.65
C LEU A 3 1.05 24.89 4.18
N GLY A 4 0.90 25.86 3.27
CA GLY A 4 -0.39 26.20 2.67
C GLY A 4 -0.87 25.22 1.61
N LEU A 5 -0.04 24.23 1.23
CA LEU A 5 -0.38 23.16 0.29
C LEU A 5 -0.66 21.82 1.00
N SER A 6 -0.28 21.70 2.27
CA SER A 6 -0.63 20.58 3.14
C SER A 6 -1.91 20.91 3.93
N SER A 7 -2.69 19.90 4.29
CA SER A 7 -3.80 20.12 5.23
C SER A 7 -3.26 20.79 6.50
N TYR A 8 -3.82 21.95 6.86
CA TYR A 8 -3.34 22.85 7.90
C TYR A 8 -3.19 22.18 9.29
N GLU A 9 -3.83 21.03 9.49
CA GLU A 9 -4.02 20.42 10.80
C GLU A 9 -2.86 19.52 11.27
N LEU A 10 -1.88 19.17 10.42
CA LEU A 10 -0.82 18.21 10.78
C LEU A 10 0.55 18.60 10.23
N GLU A 11 1.37 19.29 11.04
CA GLU A 11 2.78 19.57 10.74
C GLU A 11 3.59 18.31 10.45
N GLY A 12 3.24 17.17 11.06
CA GLY A 12 3.83 15.87 10.77
C GLY A 12 3.54 15.39 9.35
N PHE A 13 2.33 15.62 8.84
CA PHE A 13 1.98 15.28 7.46
C PHE A 13 2.70 16.19 6.46
N ALA A 14 2.84 17.48 6.77
CA ALA A 14 3.66 18.39 5.98
C ALA A 14 5.13 17.91 5.90
N SER A 15 5.70 17.43 7.00
CA SER A 15 7.08 16.92 7.04
C SER A 15 7.28 15.71 6.12
N VAL A 16 6.35 14.74 6.17
CA VAL A 16 6.37 13.56 5.29
C VAL A 16 6.18 13.94 3.82
N LEU A 17 5.28 14.88 3.53
CA LEU A 17 5.10 15.41 2.18
C LEU A 17 6.36 16.11 1.68
N TYR A 18 7.05 16.84 2.56
CA TYR A 18 8.25 17.58 2.21
C TYR A 18 9.37 16.61 1.84
N GLU A 19 9.67 15.64 2.69
CA GLU A 19 10.69 14.62 2.45
C GLU A 19 10.44 13.85 1.15
N ASN A 20 9.19 13.44 0.89
CA ASN A 20 8.86 12.63 -0.28
C ASN A 20 8.75 13.42 -1.58
N ARG A 21 8.37 14.71 -1.53
CA ARG A 21 8.03 15.48 -2.73
C ARG A 21 9.07 16.51 -3.12
N ILE A 22 9.85 17.05 -2.18
CA ILE A 22 10.82 18.11 -2.50
C ILE A 22 11.92 17.62 -3.45
N VAL A 23 12.21 16.31 -3.47
CA VAL A 23 13.21 15.71 -4.37
C VAL A 23 12.67 15.40 -5.77
N ARG A 24 11.36 15.58 -6.01
CA ARG A 24 10.74 15.25 -7.30
C ARG A 24 10.68 16.47 -8.23
N LYS A 25 11.12 16.29 -9.48
CA LYS A 25 11.13 17.35 -10.52
C LYS A 25 9.74 17.92 -10.82
N ASP A 26 8.72 17.07 -10.86
CA ASP A 26 7.34 17.51 -11.15
C ASP A 26 6.77 18.40 -10.04
N TYR A 27 7.07 18.06 -8.79
CA TYR A 27 6.65 18.86 -7.64
C TYR A 27 7.40 20.19 -7.56
N LEU A 28 8.71 20.21 -7.81
CA LEU A 28 9.48 21.45 -7.86
C LEU A 28 9.07 22.36 -9.03
N ARG A 29 8.72 21.78 -10.19
CA ARG A 29 8.11 22.52 -11.30
C ARG A 29 6.76 23.13 -10.91
N PHE A 30 5.92 22.40 -10.17
CA PHE A 30 4.68 22.93 -9.62
C PHE A 30 4.93 24.12 -8.68
N LEU A 31 6.03 24.10 -7.91
CA LEU A 31 6.47 25.22 -7.08
C LEU A 31 7.13 26.36 -7.87
N GLY A 32 7.26 26.24 -9.19
CA GLY A 32 7.84 27.26 -10.07
C GLY A 32 9.36 27.21 -10.22
N ALA A 33 10.03 26.17 -9.74
CA ALA A 33 11.46 25.99 -9.91
C ALA A 33 11.79 25.50 -11.33
N ASP A 34 12.89 26.00 -11.90
CA ASP A 34 13.50 25.43 -13.10
C ASP A 34 14.25 24.15 -12.72
N VAL A 35 13.77 23.02 -13.22
CA VAL A 35 14.24 21.67 -12.90
C VAL A 35 15.00 21.03 -14.07
N SER A 36 15.49 21.85 -15.01
CA SER A 36 16.32 21.41 -16.14
C SER A 36 17.74 21.02 -15.71
N GLU A 37 18.23 21.56 -14.60
CA GLU A 37 19.53 21.30 -13.98
C GLU A 37 19.40 21.07 -12.47
N ASP A 38 20.49 20.69 -11.78
CA ASP A 38 20.52 20.62 -10.32
C ASP A 38 20.13 21.98 -9.70
N THR A 39 19.17 21.97 -8.77
CA THR A 39 18.62 23.19 -8.20
C THR A 39 19.13 23.36 -6.76
N ALA A 40 19.80 24.48 -6.48
CA ALA A 40 20.06 24.89 -5.10
C ALA A 40 18.76 25.37 -4.45
N VAL A 41 18.46 24.84 -3.27
CA VAL A 41 17.33 25.27 -2.45
C VAL A 41 17.85 25.90 -1.17
N VAL A 42 17.37 27.10 -0.86
CA VAL A 42 17.64 27.79 0.39
C VAL A 42 16.48 27.53 1.35
N LEU A 43 16.81 27.00 2.52
CA LEU A 43 15.86 26.71 3.59
C LEU A 43 16.05 27.72 4.71
N GLU A 44 15.00 28.45 5.03
CA GLU A 44 14.97 29.27 6.24
C GLU A 44 14.65 28.39 7.44
N THR A 45 15.60 28.25 8.36
CA THR A 45 15.42 27.51 9.60
C THR A 45 15.51 28.46 10.81
N PRO A 46 15.00 28.06 11.99
CA PRO A 46 15.21 28.82 13.22
C PRO A 46 16.68 29.05 13.56
N ALA A 47 17.60 28.21 13.05
CA ALA A 47 19.05 28.32 13.24
C ALA A 47 19.75 29.16 12.16
N GLY A 48 19.01 29.73 11.21
CA GLY A 48 19.54 30.51 10.09
C GLY A 48 19.23 29.86 8.72
N GLN A 49 19.76 30.46 7.67
CA GLN A 49 19.59 29.93 6.31
C GLN A 49 20.53 28.75 6.07
N VAL A 50 19.97 27.66 5.55
CA VAL A 50 20.71 26.47 5.12
C VAL A 50 20.54 26.31 3.62
N GLU A 51 21.65 26.34 2.88
CA GLU A 51 21.64 26.03 1.45
C GLU A 51 21.86 24.53 1.23
N LYS A 52 21.01 23.92 0.42
CA LYS A 52 21.12 22.50 0.05
C LYS A 52 20.90 22.33 -1.44
N THR A 53 21.86 21.72 -2.12
CA THR A 53 21.69 21.34 -3.53
C THR A 53 20.82 20.10 -3.60
N LEU A 54 19.65 20.21 -4.23
CA LEU A 54 18.82 19.06 -4.55
C LEU A 54 19.33 18.46 -5.86
N ARG A 55 19.96 17.30 -5.76
CA ARG A 55 20.34 16.50 -6.90
C ARG A 55 19.14 15.69 -7.34
N PHE A 56 18.68 15.94 -8.54
CA PHE A 56 17.53 15.22 -9.06
C PHE A 56 17.97 13.88 -9.60
N GLU A 57 17.67 12.81 -8.87
CA GLU A 57 17.67 11.50 -9.49
C GLU A 57 16.56 11.49 -10.55
N ASN A 58 16.92 11.24 -11.81
CA ASN A 58 15.97 10.73 -12.79
C ASN A 58 15.59 9.31 -12.33
N LYS A 59 14.80 9.20 -11.26
CA LYS A 59 14.03 7.98 -11.05
C LYS A 59 13.08 7.93 -12.23
N ASN A 60 13.35 7.04 -13.18
CA ASN A 60 12.34 6.58 -14.11
C ASN A 60 11.19 6.08 -13.24
N ILE A 61 10.15 6.90 -13.06
CA ILE A 61 8.88 6.51 -12.39
C ILE A 61 8.07 5.61 -13.33
N ASN A 62 8.74 4.94 -14.26
CA ASN A 62 8.19 3.99 -15.17
C ASN A 62 9.30 2.96 -15.47
N PRO A 63 9.55 2.00 -14.56
CA PRO A 63 9.58 0.67 -15.08
C PRO A 63 8.16 0.46 -15.62
N GLN A 64 7.99 0.21 -16.92
CA GLN A 64 6.92 -0.69 -17.29
C GLN A 64 7.26 -1.99 -16.54
N ASP A 65 6.78 -2.07 -15.30
CA ASP A 65 6.94 -3.23 -14.46
C ASP A 65 6.04 -4.25 -15.14
N THR A 66 6.62 -5.04 -16.04
CA THR A 66 5.93 -6.10 -16.78
C THR A 66 5.49 -7.23 -15.86
N GLU A 67 5.93 -7.16 -14.61
CA GLU A 67 5.52 -8.06 -13.55
C GLU A 67 4.05 -7.81 -13.18
N PRO A 68 3.24 -8.88 -13.09
CA PRO A 68 1.85 -8.75 -12.67
C PRO A 68 1.75 -8.15 -11.26
N PHE A 69 0.69 -7.38 -11.01
CA PHE A 69 0.44 -6.76 -9.70
C PHE A 69 0.16 -7.80 -8.60
N VAL A 70 -0.17 -9.03 -8.99
CA VAL A 70 -0.40 -10.16 -8.10
C VAL A 70 0.34 -11.39 -8.63
N SER A 71 1.02 -12.11 -7.76
CA SER A 71 1.73 -13.35 -8.08
C SER A 71 1.93 -14.20 -6.83
N TYR A 72 2.31 -15.46 -6.98
CA TYR A 72 2.67 -16.30 -5.85
C TYR A 72 3.79 -17.28 -6.16
N HIS A 73 4.42 -17.79 -5.10
CA HIS A 73 5.39 -18.87 -5.17
C HIS A 73 5.20 -19.83 -4.00
N VAL A 74 5.45 -21.12 -4.22
CA VAL A 74 5.37 -22.16 -3.18
C VAL A 74 6.75 -22.74 -2.93
N TYR A 75 7.23 -22.59 -1.69
CA TYR A 75 8.48 -23.16 -1.18
C TYR A 75 8.14 -24.43 -0.38
N GLU A 76 7.94 -25.55 -1.07
CA GLU A 76 7.57 -26.84 -0.45
C GLU A 76 8.59 -27.28 0.60
N GLU A 77 9.88 -27.07 0.35
CA GLU A 77 10.98 -27.41 1.26
C GLU A 77 10.95 -26.62 2.56
N LYS A 78 10.24 -25.48 2.58
CA LYS A 78 10.04 -24.63 3.75
C LYS A 78 8.62 -24.71 4.30
N ASN A 79 7.77 -25.58 3.74
CA ASN A 79 6.36 -25.66 4.08
C ASN A 79 5.68 -24.28 4.10
N THR A 80 6.02 -23.44 3.11
CA THR A 80 5.62 -22.02 3.06
C THR A 80 5.25 -21.59 1.64
N ALA A 81 4.18 -20.83 1.47
CA ALA A 81 3.85 -20.16 0.21
C ALA A 81 3.81 -18.64 0.40
N VAL A 82 4.24 -17.90 -0.62
CA VAL A 82 4.28 -16.43 -0.60
C VAL A 82 3.35 -15.90 -1.68
N LEU A 83 2.37 -15.10 -1.29
CA LEU A 83 1.51 -14.32 -2.18
C LEU A 83 2.04 -12.88 -2.20
N THR A 84 2.44 -12.38 -3.36
CA THR A 84 2.91 -11.01 -3.53
C THR A 84 1.80 -10.18 -4.16
N LEU A 85 1.47 -9.04 -3.53
CA LEU A 85 0.44 -8.13 -3.97
C LEU A 85 0.98 -6.70 -3.99
N LYS A 86 1.27 -6.18 -5.18
CA LYS A 86 1.82 -4.83 -5.42
C LYS A 86 0.75 -3.73 -5.43
N GLU A 87 -0.50 -4.07 -5.76
CA GLU A 87 -1.61 -3.12 -5.80
C GLU A 87 -2.92 -3.82 -5.44
N CYS A 88 -3.83 -3.12 -4.77
CA CYS A 88 -5.15 -3.69 -4.44
C CYS A 88 -6.15 -3.45 -5.59
N ILE A 89 -6.00 -4.19 -6.68
CA ILE A 89 -6.97 -4.24 -7.79
C ILE A 89 -7.86 -5.47 -7.64
N TYR A 90 -9.18 -5.27 -7.61
CA TYR A 90 -10.16 -6.36 -7.59
C TYR A 90 -10.66 -6.64 -9.01
N ASP A 91 -10.05 -7.63 -9.67
CA ASP A 91 -10.41 -8.10 -11.00
C ASP A 91 -10.37 -9.65 -11.11
N GLU A 92 -10.62 -10.17 -12.31
CA GLU A 92 -10.60 -11.61 -12.56
C GLU A 92 -9.19 -12.21 -12.42
N MET A 93 -8.14 -11.45 -12.75
CA MET A 93 -6.75 -11.92 -12.59
C MET A 93 -6.48 -12.21 -11.11
N TYR A 94 -6.77 -11.24 -10.24
CA TYR A 94 -6.63 -11.39 -8.80
C TYR A 94 -7.43 -12.57 -8.25
N ALA A 95 -8.73 -12.65 -8.57
CA ALA A 95 -9.59 -13.73 -8.08
C ALA A 95 -9.10 -15.13 -8.54
N ASN A 96 -8.59 -15.24 -9.77
CA ASN A 96 -8.06 -16.49 -10.30
C ASN A 96 -6.72 -16.85 -9.64
N THR A 97 -5.77 -15.90 -9.54
CA THR A 97 -4.48 -16.11 -8.88
C THR A 97 -4.65 -16.53 -7.42
N LEU A 98 -5.61 -15.94 -6.71
CA LEU A 98 -5.92 -16.30 -5.33
C LEU A 98 -6.48 -17.72 -5.20
N ARG A 99 -7.40 -18.10 -6.10
CA ARG A 99 -7.95 -19.46 -6.15
C ARG A 99 -6.85 -20.49 -6.43
N GLU A 100 -5.97 -20.21 -7.39
CA GLU A 100 -4.84 -21.06 -7.73
C GLU A 100 -3.86 -21.20 -6.56
N PHE A 101 -3.52 -20.08 -5.91
CA PHE A 101 -2.67 -20.06 -4.74
C PHE A 101 -3.19 -20.99 -3.63
N PHE A 102 -4.45 -20.83 -3.22
CA PHE A 102 -5.03 -21.66 -2.16
C PHE A 102 -5.26 -23.11 -2.59
N THR A 103 -5.47 -23.36 -3.89
CA THR A 103 -5.51 -24.72 -4.43
C THR A 103 -4.16 -25.42 -4.27
N GLU A 104 -3.06 -24.75 -4.61
CA GLU A 104 -1.71 -25.30 -4.47
C GLU A 104 -1.30 -25.45 -3.00
N VAL A 105 -1.63 -24.46 -2.15
CA VAL A 105 -1.44 -24.55 -0.68
C VAL A 105 -2.11 -25.80 -0.12
N LYS A 106 -3.39 -26.04 -0.47
CA LYS A 106 -4.12 -27.22 -0.01
C LYS A 106 -3.50 -28.52 -0.54
N LYS A 107 -3.26 -28.60 -1.84
CA LYS A 107 -2.73 -29.80 -2.51
C LYS A 107 -1.36 -30.22 -1.98
N LYS A 108 -0.50 -29.24 -1.68
CA LYS A 108 0.86 -29.45 -1.16
C LYS A 108 0.93 -29.46 0.36
N GLN A 109 -0.22 -29.34 1.04
CA GLN A 109 -0.34 -29.33 2.49
C GLN A 109 0.56 -28.27 3.14
N ILE A 110 0.61 -27.08 2.52
CA ILE A 110 1.38 -25.95 3.03
C ILE A 110 0.75 -25.45 4.33
N GLU A 111 1.53 -25.32 5.39
CA GLU A 111 1.06 -24.90 6.72
C GLU A 111 1.27 -23.40 7.00
N ASN A 112 2.13 -22.73 6.21
CA ASN A 112 2.48 -21.33 6.39
C ASN A 112 2.25 -20.55 5.10
N ILE A 113 1.61 -19.38 5.20
CA ILE A 113 1.56 -18.43 4.09
C ILE A 113 2.15 -17.08 4.51
N ALA A 114 2.87 -16.42 3.62
CA ALA A 114 3.23 -15.03 3.73
C ALA A 114 2.49 -14.21 2.68
N VAL A 115 1.88 -13.10 3.08
CA VAL A 115 1.30 -12.11 2.18
C VAL A 115 2.24 -10.92 2.15
N ASP A 116 2.91 -10.74 1.03
CA ASP A 116 3.83 -9.64 0.78
C ASP A 116 3.10 -8.44 0.19
N VAL A 117 2.90 -7.43 1.03
CA VAL A 117 2.30 -6.14 0.66
C VAL A 117 3.30 -5.00 0.83
N ARG A 118 4.60 -5.29 0.81
CA ARG A 118 5.64 -4.26 0.74
C ARG A 118 5.46 -3.46 -0.53
N ASP A 119 5.53 -2.13 -0.38
CA ASP A 119 5.41 -1.14 -1.44
C ASP A 119 4.04 -1.15 -2.14
N ASN A 120 3.03 -1.74 -1.50
CA ASN A 120 1.64 -1.68 -1.94
C ASN A 120 0.98 -0.38 -1.46
N GLY A 121 0.66 0.51 -2.41
CA GLY A 121 0.04 1.82 -2.13
C GLY A 121 -1.44 1.77 -1.75
N GLY A 122 -2.05 0.59 -1.67
CA GLY A 122 -3.46 0.39 -1.39
C GLY A 122 -4.31 0.24 -2.65
N GLY A 123 -5.60 0.57 -2.54
CA GLY A 123 -6.58 0.43 -3.62
C GLY A 123 -7.95 0.00 -3.12
N ASN A 124 -8.56 -0.96 -3.81
CA ASN A 124 -9.93 -1.41 -3.56
C ASN A 124 -10.01 -2.38 -2.35
N SER A 125 -10.85 -2.06 -1.36
CA SER A 125 -11.07 -2.90 -0.18
C SER A 125 -11.73 -4.25 -0.48
N LYS A 126 -12.33 -4.45 -1.66
CA LYS A 126 -12.83 -5.78 -2.08
C LYS A 126 -11.73 -6.83 -2.17
N VAL A 127 -10.47 -6.43 -2.36
CA VAL A 127 -9.32 -7.34 -2.37
C VAL A 127 -9.18 -8.06 -1.04
N ILE A 128 -9.22 -7.35 0.09
CA ILE A 128 -9.12 -8.00 1.40
C ILE A 128 -10.36 -8.86 1.70
N ASN A 129 -11.54 -8.44 1.26
CA ASN A 129 -12.76 -9.23 1.44
C ASN A 129 -12.66 -10.59 0.74
N GLU A 130 -12.19 -10.59 -0.51
CA GLU A 130 -12.00 -11.82 -1.29
C GLU A 130 -10.89 -12.70 -0.69
N PHE A 131 -9.76 -12.12 -0.25
CA PHE A 131 -8.72 -12.85 0.48
C PHE A 131 -9.28 -13.57 1.71
N LEU A 132 -10.07 -12.87 2.53
CA LEU A 132 -10.60 -13.42 3.78
C LEU A 132 -11.56 -14.60 3.59
N ARG A 133 -12.16 -14.77 2.40
CA ARG A 133 -12.98 -15.95 2.08
C ARG A 133 -12.18 -17.24 2.16
N TYR A 134 -10.88 -17.18 1.92
CA TYR A 134 -9.97 -18.32 2.00
C TYR A 134 -9.37 -18.52 3.38
N ILE A 135 -9.70 -17.70 4.37
CA ILE A 135 -9.15 -17.80 5.72
C ILE A 135 -10.19 -18.38 6.66
N ASN A 136 -9.76 -19.24 7.60
CA ASN A 136 -10.62 -19.83 8.63
C ASN A 136 -11.03 -18.82 9.70
N VAL A 137 -11.82 -17.82 9.29
CA VAL A 137 -12.42 -16.79 10.15
C VAL A 137 -13.91 -16.78 9.89
N ASP A 138 -14.74 -16.80 10.93
CA ASP A 138 -16.21 -16.80 10.77
C ASP A 138 -16.74 -15.40 10.42
N ASN A 139 -16.16 -14.39 11.05
CA ASN A 139 -16.60 -13.01 10.93
C ASN A 139 -15.40 -12.07 11.04
N TYR A 140 -15.45 -10.98 10.30
CA TYR A 140 -14.39 -9.99 10.31
C TYR A 140 -14.95 -8.58 10.20
N TYR A 141 -14.04 -7.61 10.33
CA TYR A 141 -14.32 -6.20 10.15
C TYR A 141 -13.29 -5.65 9.17
N VAL A 142 -13.75 -4.87 8.19
CA VAL A 142 -12.88 -4.29 7.15
C VAL A 142 -12.58 -2.83 7.46
N TYR A 143 -13.61 -2.11 7.87
CA TYR A 143 -13.59 -0.67 8.11
C TYR A 143 -14.65 -0.30 9.15
N GLY A 144 -14.51 0.89 9.74
CA GLY A 144 -15.48 1.49 10.65
C GLY A 144 -14.89 1.83 12.02
N ASP A 145 -15.70 2.53 12.82
CA ASP A 145 -15.28 3.30 14.01
C ASP A 145 -14.30 4.42 13.63
N VAL A 146 -14.71 5.18 12.62
CA VAL A 146 -13.89 6.17 11.92
C VAL A 146 -14.75 7.35 11.52
N ASP A 147 -14.15 8.53 11.58
CA ASP A 147 -14.77 9.76 11.11
C ASP A 147 -14.10 10.19 9.80
N VAL A 148 -14.88 10.25 8.72
CA VAL A 148 -14.44 10.73 7.42
C VAL A 148 -14.86 12.18 7.25
N ARG A 149 -13.87 13.07 7.18
CA ARG A 149 -14.11 14.49 6.91
C ARG A 149 -14.13 14.76 5.41
N TYR A 150 -15.32 15.06 4.88
CA TYR A 150 -15.50 15.57 3.52
C TYR A 150 -15.75 17.08 3.56
N GLY A 151 -14.66 17.84 3.56
CA GLY A 151 -14.72 19.30 3.71
C GLY A 151 -15.42 19.71 5.01
N PRO A 152 -16.55 20.44 4.96
CA PRO A 152 -17.29 20.83 6.16
C PRO A 152 -18.09 19.68 6.79
N PHE A 153 -18.26 18.54 6.11
CA PHE A 153 -19.04 17.40 6.60
C PHE A 153 -18.15 16.42 7.36
N LEU A 154 -18.61 15.98 8.53
CA LEU A 154 -18.04 14.85 9.25
C LEU A 154 -19.00 13.67 9.13
N ILE A 155 -18.55 12.60 8.48
CA ILE A 155 -19.30 11.35 8.35
C ILE A 155 -18.71 10.36 9.35
N THR A 156 -19.46 10.04 10.40
CA THR A 156 -19.07 8.99 11.34
C THR A 156 -19.56 7.65 10.81
N ASP A 157 -18.62 6.74 10.58
CA ASP A 157 -18.91 5.37 10.20
C ASP A 157 -18.71 4.43 11.38
N LYS A 158 -19.67 3.54 11.59
CA LYS A 158 -19.65 2.56 12.68
C LYS A 158 -19.12 1.26 12.14
N LYS A 159 -18.30 0.58 12.94
CA LYS A 159 -17.77 -0.72 12.58
C LYS A 159 -18.88 -1.76 12.42
N GLU A 160 -18.95 -2.34 11.22
CA GLU A 160 -19.92 -3.39 10.88
C GLU A 160 -19.25 -4.77 10.85
N LYS A 161 -19.89 -5.73 11.54
CA LYS A 161 -19.43 -7.12 11.57
C LYS A 161 -19.90 -7.83 10.31
N ILE A 162 -18.96 -8.33 9.52
CA ILE A 162 -19.23 -9.05 8.27
C ILE A 162 -19.11 -10.55 8.53
N ALA A 163 -20.14 -11.31 8.15
CA ALA A 163 -20.08 -12.77 8.13
C ALA A 163 -19.30 -13.24 6.89
N ASN A 164 -18.36 -14.16 7.08
CA ASN A 164 -17.48 -14.61 6.02
C ASN A 164 -18.16 -15.61 5.09
N GLU A 165 -18.26 -15.27 3.80
CA GLU A 165 -18.66 -16.19 2.73
C GLU A 165 -17.49 -17.10 2.32
N ARG A 166 -17.15 -18.03 3.22
CA ARG A 166 -15.99 -18.92 3.09
C ARG A 166 -15.94 -19.64 1.74
N GLY A 167 -14.74 -19.74 1.18
CA GLY A 167 -14.42 -20.41 -0.09
C GLY A 167 -14.56 -21.94 -0.08
N GLY A 168 -15.35 -22.48 0.85
CA GLY A 168 -15.62 -23.91 1.01
C GLY A 168 -14.37 -24.71 1.32
N GLU A 169 -14.01 -25.60 0.41
CA GLU A 169 -12.93 -26.55 0.58
C GLU A 169 -11.51 -25.95 0.56
N LEU A 170 -11.35 -24.72 0.09
CA LEU A 170 -10.06 -24.03 -0.02
C LEU A 170 -9.73 -23.14 1.20
N VAL A 171 -10.54 -23.22 2.26
CA VAL A 171 -10.28 -22.49 3.50
C VAL A 171 -8.98 -22.96 4.12
N PHE A 172 -8.09 -22.02 4.37
CA PHE A 172 -6.80 -22.17 5.02
C PHE A 172 -6.91 -21.88 6.52
N ASP A 173 -6.37 -22.77 7.33
CA ASP A 173 -6.38 -22.73 8.79
C ASP A 173 -4.97 -22.72 9.41
N GLY A 174 -3.93 -22.60 8.59
CA GLY A 174 -2.55 -22.51 9.04
C GLY A 174 -2.10 -21.10 9.46
N THR A 175 -0.79 -20.89 9.51
CA THR A 175 -0.20 -19.63 9.99
C THR A 175 -0.05 -18.61 8.86
N ILE A 176 -0.42 -17.36 9.12
CA ILE A 176 -0.35 -16.25 8.16
C ILE A 176 0.65 -15.20 8.66
N TYR A 177 1.61 -14.85 7.82
CA TYR A 177 2.56 -13.76 8.02
C TYR A 177 2.25 -12.63 7.04
N ILE A 178 2.34 -11.37 7.49
CA ILE A 178 2.16 -10.21 6.61
C ILE A 178 3.47 -9.44 6.55
N LEU A 179 4.03 -9.28 5.34
CA LEU A 179 5.24 -8.48 5.13
C LEU A 179 4.81 -7.07 4.71
N THR A 180 5.26 -6.08 5.48
CA THR A 180 4.95 -4.66 5.25
C THR A 180 6.23 -3.85 5.13
N SER A 181 6.18 -2.74 4.38
CA SER A 181 7.24 -1.74 4.31
C SER A 181 6.68 -0.39 4.76
N SER A 182 7.56 0.60 4.98
CA SER A 182 7.15 1.93 5.42
C SER A 182 6.36 2.73 4.39
N GLY A 183 6.15 2.19 3.17
CA GLY A 183 5.21 2.69 2.14
C GLY A 183 5.37 4.16 1.78
#